data_AF-A0A3M2Y6P3-F1
#
_entry.id   AF-A0A3M2Y6P3-F1
#
_cell.length_a   1.000
_cell.length_b   1.000
_cell.length_c   1.000
_cell.angle_alpha   90.00
_cell.angle_beta   90.00
_cell.angle_gamma   90.00
#
_symmetry.space_group_name_H-M   'P 1'
#
loop_
_entity.id
_entity.type
_entity.pdbx_description
1 polymer ?
#
loop_
_entity_poly.entity_id
_entity_poly.type
_entity_poly.pdbx_seq_one_letter_code
_entity_poly.pdbx_strand_id
1 'polypeptide(L)'
;MGMRHFDVQLIGGMTLHEGQIAEMRTGEGKTLVGTLAVYLNALSGKGVHVVTVNDYLARRDANWMRPLYEFLGLTVGIVTPFQPPEEKRAAYAADITYGTNNEYGFDCLRDNMAFSMDDKFQRELNFAVID
;
A
#
# COMPACT_ATOMS: atom_id res chain seq x y z
N MET A 1 -0.89 -12.98 14.62
CA MET A 1 0.22 -13.31 13.69
C MET A 1 1.38 -14.04 14.36
N GLY A 2 1.70 -13.81 15.65
CA GLY A 2 2.70 -14.62 16.36
C GLY A 2 4.15 -14.50 15.86
N MET A 3 4.40 -13.61 14.91
CA MET A 3 5.72 -13.31 14.35
C MET A 3 6.30 -12.11 15.09
N ARG A 4 7.56 -12.21 15.53
CA ARG A 4 8.34 -11.10 16.06
C ARG A 4 9.33 -10.68 14.99
N HIS A 5 9.43 -9.39 14.70
CA HIS A 5 10.45 -8.87 13.79
C HIS A 5 11.87 -9.21 14.29
N PHE A 6 12.73 -9.63 13.38
CA PHE A 6 14.16 -9.76 13.60
C PHE A 6 14.86 -8.41 13.41
N ASP A 7 16.07 -8.25 13.96
CA ASP A 7 16.82 -7.00 13.88
C ASP A 7 17.10 -6.58 12.43
N VAL A 8 17.39 -7.55 11.55
CA VAL A 8 17.57 -7.30 10.11
C VAL A 8 16.29 -6.78 9.43
N GLN A 9 15.12 -7.15 9.95
CA GLN A 9 13.84 -6.67 9.43
C GLN A 9 13.56 -5.23 9.90
N LEU A 10 14.01 -4.86 11.10
CA LEU A 10 13.96 -3.47 11.56
C LEU A 10 14.85 -2.58 10.68
N ILE A 11 16.05 -3.04 10.33
CA ILE A 11 16.95 -2.34 9.40
C ILE A 11 16.25 -2.15 8.05
N GLY A 12 15.66 -3.20 7.49
CA GLY A 12 14.90 -3.10 6.24
C GLY A 12 13.75 -2.11 6.32
N GLY A 13 13.02 -2.07 7.44
CA GLY A 13 11.95 -1.10 7.67
C GLY A 13 12.43 0.35 7.68
N MET A 14 13.57 0.63 8.33
CA MET A 14 14.21 1.95 8.34
C MET A 14 14.68 2.35 6.92
N THR A 15 15.33 1.44 6.20
CA THR A 15 15.76 1.66 4.81
C THR A 15 14.59 2.01 3.90
N LEU A 16 13.47 1.29 4.01
CA LEU A 16 12.27 1.60 3.22
C LEU A 16 11.68 2.96 3.58
N HIS A 17 11.61 3.30 4.87
CA HIS A 17 11.10 4.61 5.30
C HIS A 17 11.95 5.77 4.78
N GLU A 18 13.27 5.59 4.68
CA GLU A 18 14.20 6.57 4.10
C GLU A 18 14.12 6.66 2.55
N GLY A 19 13.19 5.94 1.91
CA GLY A 19 13.01 5.95 0.47
C GLY A 19 14.08 5.20 -0.31
N GLN A 20 14.78 4.26 0.35
CA GLN A 20 15.83 3.43 -0.25
C GLN A 20 15.34 2.00 -0.53
N ILE A 21 16.12 1.24 -1.31
CA ILE A 21 15.84 -0.16 -1.63
C ILE A 21 16.38 -1.07 -0.52
N ALA A 22 15.50 -1.80 0.15
CA ALA A 22 15.89 -2.83 1.11
C ALA A 22 16.12 -4.18 0.40
N GLU A 23 17.36 -4.45 -0.01
CA GLU A 23 17.71 -5.74 -0.61
C GLU A 23 17.78 -6.85 0.46
N MET A 24 16.89 -7.84 0.34
CA MET A 24 16.80 -8.96 1.28
C MET A 24 16.63 -10.28 0.54
N ARG A 25 17.16 -11.36 1.11
CA ARG A 25 17.02 -12.71 0.55
C ARG A 25 15.57 -13.20 0.63
N THR A 26 15.18 -14.09 -0.27
CA THR A 26 13.89 -14.79 -0.18
C THR A 26 13.81 -15.56 1.13
N GLY A 27 12.70 -15.43 1.85
CA GLY A 27 12.50 -16.05 3.17
C GLY A 27 12.80 -15.13 4.36
N GLU A 28 13.43 -13.97 4.15
CA GLU A 28 13.71 -12.97 5.20
C GLU A 28 12.47 -12.18 5.64
N GLY A 29 11.29 -12.48 5.08
CA GLY A 29 10.02 -11.88 5.48
C GLY A 29 9.76 -10.48 4.94
N LYS A 30 10.08 -10.21 3.66
CA LYS A 30 9.87 -8.90 2.98
C LYS A 30 8.48 -8.29 3.21
N THR A 31 7.43 -9.10 3.11
CA THR A 31 6.05 -8.66 3.39
C THR A 31 5.88 -8.11 4.81
N LEU A 32 6.48 -8.76 5.81
CA LEU A 32 6.45 -8.32 7.20
C LEU A 32 7.33 -7.07 7.43
N VAL A 33 8.45 -6.95 6.71
CA VAL A 33 9.33 -5.77 6.73
C VAL A 33 8.60 -4.52 6.23
N GLY A 34 7.87 -4.65 5.11
CA GLY A 34 7.09 -3.56 4.53
C GLY A 34 6.10 -2.92 5.52
N THR A 35 5.55 -3.71 6.45
CA THR A 35 4.57 -3.20 7.44
C THR A 35 5.11 -2.07 8.31
N LEU A 36 6.42 -2.04 8.60
CA LEU A 36 7.04 -1.02 9.43
C LEU A 36 7.00 0.35 8.73
N ALA A 37 7.46 0.40 7.48
CA ALA A 37 7.49 1.63 6.68
C ALA A 37 6.07 2.06 6.28
N VAL A 38 5.19 1.11 5.97
CA VAL A 38 3.79 1.38 5.63
C VAL A 38 3.07 2.01 6.81
N TYR A 39 3.15 1.40 8.00
CA TYR A 39 2.47 1.92 9.19
C TYR A 39 2.95 3.34 9.53
N LEU A 40 4.27 3.55 9.60
CA LEU A 40 4.83 4.86 9.96
C LEU A 40 4.40 5.97 8.99
N ASN A 41 4.46 5.72 7.68
CA ASN A 41 4.07 6.72 6.69
C ASN A 41 2.56 6.95 6.63
N ALA A 42 1.75 5.93 6.95
CA ALA A 42 0.30 6.03 7.00
C ALA A 42 -0.20 6.95 8.13
N LEU A 43 0.56 7.11 9.24
CA LEU A 43 0.22 8.03 10.34
C LEU A 43 0.11 9.49 9.93
N SER A 44 0.68 9.87 8.78
CA SER A 44 0.50 11.21 8.21
C SER A 44 -0.93 11.50 7.74
N GLY A 45 -1.77 10.47 7.58
CA GLY A 45 -3.11 10.57 7.01
C GLY A 45 -3.13 10.84 5.51
N LYS A 46 -1.97 10.95 4.84
CA LYS A 46 -1.85 11.23 3.40
C LYS A 46 -1.89 9.99 2.50
N GLY A 47 -1.72 8.81 3.11
CA GLY A 47 -1.81 7.53 2.42
C GLY A 47 -0.49 6.90 2.05
N VAL A 48 -0.54 5.58 1.93
CA VAL A 48 0.58 4.74 1.46
C VAL A 48 0.07 3.79 0.39
N HIS A 49 0.74 3.77 -0.77
CA HIS A 49 0.50 2.80 -1.82
C HIS A 49 1.47 1.62 -1.67
N VAL A 50 0.95 0.42 -1.47
CA VAL A 50 1.72 -0.82 -1.56
C VAL A 50 1.49 -1.41 -2.96
N VAL A 51 2.57 -1.49 -3.73
CA VAL A 51 2.57 -1.96 -5.10
C VAL A 51 3.05 -3.40 -5.15
N THR A 52 2.26 -4.27 -5.76
CA THR A 52 2.59 -5.68 -5.98
C THR A 52 2.57 -5.99 -7.47
N VAL A 53 3.11 -7.15 -7.86
CA VAL A 53 3.20 -7.53 -9.28
C VAL A 53 1.87 -8.03 -9.89
N ASN A 54 0.87 -8.39 -9.07
CA ASN A 54 -0.44 -8.82 -9.57
C ASN A 54 -1.55 -8.69 -8.52
N ASP A 55 -2.81 -8.70 -8.97
CA ASP A 55 -4.00 -8.52 -8.12
C ASP A 55 -4.17 -9.61 -7.06
N TYR A 56 -3.70 -10.83 -7.34
CA TYR A 56 -3.76 -11.91 -6.36
C TYR A 56 -2.86 -11.61 -5.15
N LEU A 57 -1.62 -11.17 -5.39
CA LEU A 57 -0.70 -10.78 -4.33
C LEU A 57 -1.20 -9.53 -3.59
N ALA A 58 -1.68 -8.51 -4.32
CA ALA A 58 -2.30 -7.34 -3.70
C ALA A 58 -3.41 -7.73 -2.72
N ARG A 59 -4.35 -8.59 -3.14
CA ARG A 59 -5.45 -9.06 -2.29
C ARG A 59 -4.96 -9.93 -1.14
N ARG A 60 -4.06 -10.87 -1.41
CA ARG A 60 -3.51 -11.78 -0.39
C ARG A 60 -2.82 -10.99 0.71
N ASP A 61 -1.91 -10.09 0.35
CA ASP A 61 -1.06 -9.37 1.30
C ASP A 61 -1.84 -8.30 2.06
N ALA A 62 -2.75 -7.59 1.38
CA ALA A 62 -3.68 -6.69 2.04
C ALA A 62 -4.52 -7.43 3.09
N ASN A 63 -5.13 -8.56 2.76
CA ASN A 63 -5.96 -9.30 3.70
C ASN A 63 -5.16 -9.99 4.81
N TRP A 64 -3.93 -10.43 4.51
CA TRP A 64 -3.06 -11.02 5.51
C TRP A 64 -2.58 -9.98 6.54
N MET A 65 -2.26 -8.76 6.09
CA MET A 65 -1.82 -7.66 6.95
C MET A 65 -2.96 -6.81 7.52
N ARG A 66 -4.18 -6.90 6.98
CA ARG A 66 -5.36 -6.15 7.45
C ARG A 66 -5.58 -6.25 8.97
N PRO A 67 -5.54 -7.44 9.60
CA PRO A 67 -5.71 -7.54 11.05
C PRO A 67 -4.64 -6.77 11.85
N LEU A 68 -3.44 -6.59 11.30
CA LEU A 68 -2.39 -5.77 11.94
C LEU A 68 -2.76 -4.29 11.90
N TYR A 69 -3.07 -3.79 10.70
CA TYR A 69 -3.33 -2.38 10.48
C TYR A 69 -4.62 -1.93 11.17
N GLU A 70 -5.69 -2.71 11.07
CA GLU A 70 -6.98 -2.41 11.71
C GLU A 70 -6.89 -2.50 13.24
N PHE A 71 -6.09 -3.42 13.78
CA PHE A 71 -5.80 -3.45 15.22
C PHE A 71 -5.11 -2.17 15.70
N LEU A 72 -4.27 -1.57 14.86
CA LEU A 72 -3.60 -0.30 15.14
C LEU A 72 -4.42 0.93 14.70
N GLY A 73 -5.68 0.74 14.30
CA GLY A 73 -6.61 1.83 13.95
C GLY A 73 -6.48 2.38 12.54
N LEU A 74 -5.76 1.71 11.64
CA LEU A 74 -5.63 2.09 10.23
C LEU A 74 -6.58 1.29 9.34
N THR A 75 -6.99 1.90 8.24
CA THR A 75 -7.86 1.29 7.22
C THR A 75 -7.05 0.79 6.02
N VAL A 76 -7.53 -0.30 5.40
CA VAL A 76 -6.86 -0.94 4.26
C VAL A 76 -7.80 -1.07 3.06
N GLY A 77 -7.43 -0.43 1.95
CA GLY A 77 -8.08 -0.51 0.65
C GLY A 77 -7.32 -1.42 -0.32
N ILE A 78 -8.03 -1.96 -1.31
CA ILE A 78 -7.44 -2.75 -2.40
C ILE A 78 -8.00 -2.21 -3.71
N VAL A 79 -7.13 -1.78 -4.61
CA VAL A 79 -7.51 -1.36 -5.96
C VAL A 79 -7.27 -2.48 -6.95
N THR A 80 -8.27 -2.77 -7.78
CA THR A 80 -8.20 -3.75 -8.87
C THR A 80 -8.84 -3.21 -10.14
N PRO A 81 -8.58 -3.82 -11.30
CA PRO A 81 -9.24 -3.46 -12.54
C PRO A 81 -10.77 -3.58 -12.44
N PHE A 82 -11.47 -2.72 -13.17
CA PHE A 82 -12.94 -2.74 -13.32
C PHE A 82 -13.77 -2.64 -12.04
N GLN A 83 -13.19 -2.13 -10.94
CA GLN A 83 -13.94 -1.83 -9.73
C GLN A 83 -14.97 -0.71 -9.96
N PRO A 84 -16.14 -0.75 -9.28
CA PRO A 84 -17.07 0.36 -9.25
C PRO A 84 -16.39 1.65 -8.75
N PRO A 85 -16.71 2.82 -9.34
CA PRO A 85 -16.09 4.09 -8.97
C PRO A 85 -16.11 4.39 -7.46
N GLU A 86 -17.22 4.11 -6.78
CA GLU A 86 -17.35 4.36 -5.34
C GLU A 86 -16.43 3.46 -4.50
N GLU A 87 -16.36 2.16 -4.82
CA GLU A 87 -15.45 1.23 -4.14
C GLU A 87 -13.99 1.63 -4.35
N LYS A 88 -13.65 2.09 -5.56
CA LYS A 88 -12.32 2.54 -5.90
C LYS A 88 -11.92 3.82 -5.15
N ARG A 89 -12.81 4.81 -5.07
CA ARG A 89 -12.59 6.01 -4.24
C ARG A 89 -12.40 5.63 -2.77
N ALA A 90 -13.23 4.73 -2.24
CA ALA A 90 -13.09 4.25 -0.87
C ALA A 90 -11.73 3.54 -0.64
N ALA A 91 -11.24 2.78 -1.63
CA ALA A 91 -9.95 2.11 -1.54
C ALA A 91 -8.77 3.09 -1.51
N TYR A 92 -8.80 4.17 -2.28
CA TYR A 92 -7.78 5.24 -2.24
C TYR A 92 -7.89 6.15 -1.01
N ALA A 93 -9.09 6.28 -0.44
CA ALA A 93 -9.32 7.03 0.79
C ALA A 93 -8.81 6.30 2.04
N ALA A 94 -8.59 4.99 1.97
CA ALA A 94 -8.01 4.21 3.07
C ALA A 94 -6.56 4.64 3.36
N ASP A 95 -6.13 4.52 4.62
CA ASP A 95 -4.77 4.88 5.06
C ASP A 95 -3.68 4.13 4.29
N ILE A 96 -3.98 2.90 3.91
CA ILE A 96 -3.10 2.02 3.14
C ILE A 96 -3.88 1.46 1.96
N THR A 97 -3.36 1.61 0.74
CA THR A 97 -3.96 1.07 -0.47
C THR A 97 -3.01 0.02 -1.06
N TYR A 98 -3.50 -1.17 -1.35
CA TYR A 98 -2.78 -2.21 -2.09
C TYR A 98 -3.25 -2.25 -3.53
N GLY A 99 -2.32 -2.44 -4.47
CA GLY A 99 -2.64 -2.49 -5.89
C GLY A 99 -1.48 -2.96 -6.75
N THR A 100 -1.69 -2.94 -8.07
CA THR A 100 -0.64 -3.20 -9.06
C THR A 100 -0.12 -1.90 -9.66
N ASN A 101 1.10 -1.94 -10.17
CA ASN A 101 1.70 -0.80 -10.87
C ASN A 101 0.82 -0.30 -12.02
N ASN A 102 0.24 -1.22 -12.79
CA ASN A 102 -0.64 -0.92 -13.90
C ASN A 102 -1.91 -0.21 -13.42
N GLU A 103 -2.54 -0.69 -12.35
CA GLU A 103 -3.79 -0.09 -11.88
C GLU A 103 -3.57 1.33 -11.35
N TYR A 104 -2.53 1.54 -10.54
CA TYR A 104 -2.15 2.88 -10.10
C TYR A 104 -1.83 3.81 -11.27
N GLY A 105 -1.11 3.31 -12.27
CA GLY A 105 -0.78 4.08 -13.47
C GLY A 105 -2.02 4.47 -14.28
N PHE A 106 -2.92 3.52 -14.54
CA PHE A 106 -4.16 3.79 -15.28
C PHE A 106 -5.15 4.66 -14.52
N ASP A 107 -5.25 4.52 -13.20
CA ASP A 107 -6.05 5.43 -12.36
C ASP A 107 -5.50 6.85 -12.42
N CYS A 108 -4.17 7.04 -12.33
CA CYS A 108 -3.54 8.35 -12.48
C CYS A 108 -3.83 8.97 -13.86
N LEU A 109 -3.77 8.17 -14.93
CA LEU A 109 -4.15 8.63 -16.27
C LEU A 109 -5.63 9.02 -16.35
N ARG A 110 -6.54 8.23 -15.77
CA ARG A 110 -7.98 8.52 -15.73
C ARG A 110 -8.27 9.80 -14.94
N ASP A 111 -7.61 9.99 -13.81
CA ASP A 111 -7.76 11.19 -12.98
C ASP A 111 -7.30 12.46 -13.70
N ASN A 112 -6.28 12.36 -14.55
CA ASN A 112 -5.82 13.50 -15.38
C ASN A 112 -6.72 13.78 -16.59
N MET A 113 -7.63 12.86 -16.92
CA MET A 113 -8.67 13.06 -17.94
C MET A 113 -10.04 13.43 -17.35
N ALA A 114 -10.16 13.47 -16.03
CA ALA A 114 -11.41 13.78 -15.34
C ALA A 114 -11.85 15.24 -15.57
N PHE A 115 -13.15 15.46 -15.78
CA PHE A 115 -13.72 16.79 -16.01
C PHE A 115 -13.88 17.60 -14.72
N SER A 116 -13.96 16.93 -13.57
CA SER A 116 -14.09 17.55 -12.25
C SER A 116 -13.17 16.87 -11.23
N MET A 117 -12.95 17.53 -10.09
CA MET A 117 -12.17 16.94 -9.00
C MET A 117 -12.90 15.77 -8.31
N ASP A 118 -14.24 15.78 -8.31
CA ASP A 118 -15.07 14.73 -7.71
C ASP A 118 -15.05 13.41 -8.52
N ASP A 119 -14.63 13.49 -9.78
CA ASP A 119 -14.47 12.34 -10.68
C ASP A 119 -13.10 11.64 -10.50
N LYS A 120 -12.19 12.20 -9.71
CA LYS A 120 -10.87 11.59 -9.44
C LYS A 120 -10.98 10.48 -8.41
N PHE A 121 -10.11 9.47 -8.56
CA PHE A 121 -9.98 8.33 -7.65
C PHE A 121 -8.85 8.51 -6.64
N GLN A 122 -7.67 8.89 -7.13
CA GLN A 122 -6.46 9.03 -6.33
C GLN A 122 -6.48 10.32 -5.51
N ARG A 123 -5.68 10.28 -4.44
CA ARG A 123 -5.35 11.44 -3.61
C ARG A 123 -3.90 11.87 -3.85
N GLU A 124 -3.38 12.74 -2.98
CA GLU A 124 -1.97 13.12 -2.98
C GLU A 124 -1.06 11.88 -3.04
N LEU A 125 -0.15 11.84 -4.02
CA LEU A 125 0.84 10.77 -4.16
C LEU A 125 1.94 10.95 -3.11
N ASN A 126 1.72 10.39 -1.91
CA ASN A 126 2.56 10.64 -0.74
C ASN A 126 3.74 9.68 -0.61
N PHE A 127 3.48 8.37 -0.49
CA PHE A 127 4.52 7.36 -0.28
C PHE A 127 4.13 6.04 -0.94
N ALA A 128 5.11 5.33 -1.51
CA ALA A 128 4.89 4.04 -2.14
C ALA A 128 5.96 3.03 -1.73
N VAL A 129 5.53 1.82 -1.37
CA VAL A 129 6.41 0.66 -1.18
C VAL A 129 6.19 -0.28 -2.36
N ILE A 130 7.27 -0.61 -3.07
CA ILE A 130 7.24 -1.52 -4.21
C ILE A 130 7.78 -2.88 -3.75
N ASP A 131 6.91 -3.90 -3.74
CA ASP A 131 7.24 -5.30 -3.39
C ASP A 131 7.56 -6.14 -4.64
#